data_AF-A0A2S0UF05-F1
#
_entry.id   AF-A0A2S0UF05-F1
#
_cell.length_a   1.000
_cell.length_b   1.000
_cell.length_c   1.000
_cell.angle_alpha   90.00
_cell.angle_beta   90.00
_cell.angle_gamma   90.00
#
_symmetry.space_group_name_H-M   'P 1'
#
loop_
_entity.id
_entity.type
_entity.pdbx_description
1 polymer ?
#
loop_
_entity_poly.entity_id
_entity_poly.type
_entity_poly.pdbx_seq_one_letter_code
_entity_poly.pdbx_strand_id
1 'polypeptide(L)'
;MKIEDHTIQTLMLKDGETIPNNPRLPVILYQGALEHSPEDTEAVFNKNGWLNSWRNGVFHYHHFHSNAHEALGVIRGVARLQLGGEHGEEISVRAGDCLVLPAGTGHRRLRSSPDFLIAGAYPNGASYNTRIGKPEERAEALQEIRAVPIPNTDPVFGAEGPLLQLWK
;
A
#
# COMPACT_ATOMS: atom_id res chain seq x y z
N MET A 1 -27.74 9.23 7.16
CA MET A 1 -26.63 8.92 6.24
C MET A 1 -26.09 7.58 6.68
N LYS A 2 -26.38 6.50 5.95
CA LYS A 2 -25.91 5.17 6.33
C LYS A 2 -24.41 5.13 6.03
N ILE A 3 -23.59 4.88 7.04
CA ILE A 3 -22.20 4.45 6.83
C ILE A 3 -22.33 3.08 6.17
N GLU A 4 -21.99 2.97 4.88
CA GLU A 4 -21.93 1.67 4.21
C GLU A 4 -20.78 0.86 4.83
N ASP A 5 -21.02 -0.43 5.09
CA ASP A 5 -20.07 -1.34 5.76
C ASP A 5 -18.85 -1.60 4.85
N HIS A 6 -17.89 -0.68 4.82
CA HIS A 6 -16.57 -0.96 4.28
C HIS A 6 -15.85 -1.90 5.24
N THR A 7 -15.46 -3.08 4.75
CA THR A 7 -14.68 -4.03 5.56
C THR A 7 -13.21 -3.59 5.56
N ILE A 8 -12.69 -3.30 6.75
CA ILE A 8 -11.28 -2.95 6.95
C ILE A 8 -10.58 -4.16 7.55
N GLN A 9 -9.52 -4.61 6.90
CA GLN A 9 -8.69 -5.71 7.39
C GLN A 9 -7.26 -5.21 7.61
N THR A 10 -6.59 -5.77 8.60
CA THR A 10 -5.17 -5.51 8.86
C THR A 10 -4.38 -6.79 8.76
N LEU A 11 -3.19 -6.71 8.16
CA LEU A 11 -2.28 -7.83 8.03
C LEU A 11 -0.90 -7.46 8.57
N MET A 12 -0.51 -8.07 9.69
CA MET A 12 0.84 -7.94 10.21
C MET A 12 1.75 -8.96 9.53
N LEU A 13 2.75 -8.46 8.81
CA LEU A 13 3.69 -9.28 8.05
C LEU A 13 4.96 -9.53 8.87
N LYS A 14 5.46 -10.77 8.85
CA LYS A 14 6.70 -11.13 9.53
C LYS A 14 7.92 -10.54 8.81
N ASP A 15 9.00 -10.29 9.52
CA ASP A 15 10.26 -9.89 8.90
C ASP A 15 10.76 -10.99 7.96
N GLY A 16 11.18 -10.61 6.76
CA GLY A 16 11.75 -11.52 5.76
C GLY A 16 13.28 -11.55 5.81
N GLU A 17 13.87 -12.52 5.11
CA GLU A 17 15.33 -12.68 5.07
C GLU A 17 16.01 -11.49 4.39
N THR A 18 15.70 -11.20 3.12
CA THR A 18 16.29 -10.08 2.39
C THR A 18 15.36 -8.90 2.20
N ILE A 19 14.05 -9.16 2.16
CA ILE A 19 13.01 -8.13 2.07
C ILE A 19 12.43 -7.95 3.48
N PRO A 20 12.67 -6.80 4.14
CA PRO A 20 12.12 -6.55 5.46
C PRO A 20 10.60 -6.34 5.38
N ASN A 21 9.93 -6.33 6.52
CA ASN A 21 8.59 -5.76 6.66
C ASN A 21 8.56 -4.82 7.87
N ASN A 22 7.58 -3.91 7.91
CA ASN A 22 7.47 -3.02 9.07
C ASN A 22 7.08 -3.82 10.32
N PRO A 23 7.86 -3.78 11.42
CA PRO A 23 7.60 -4.61 12.59
C PRO A 23 6.46 -4.09 13.49
N ARG A 24 5.95 -2.88 13.23
CA ARG A 24 4.97 -2.20 14.09
C ARG A 24 3.68 -1.85 13.38
N LEU A 25 3.75 -1.57 12.09
CA LEU A 25 2.60 -1.11 11.30
C LEU A 25 2.10 -2.27 10.42
N PRO A 26 0.81 -2.65 10.50
CA PRO A 26 0.24 -3.63 9.61
C PRO A 26 -0.07 -3.03 8.24
N VAL A 27 -0.11 -3.87 7.20
CA VAL A 27 -0.82 -3.51 5.96
C VAL A 27 -2.29 -3.30 6.28
N ILE A 28 -2.91 -2.26 5.72
CA ILE A 28 -4.35 -2.02 5.83
C ILE A 28 -4.99 -2.28 4.47
N LEU A 29 -6.07 -3.03 4.44
CA LEU A 29 -6.91 -3.27 3.27
C LEU A 29 -8.31 -2.71 3.52
N TYR A 30 -8.69 -1.71 2.74
CA TYR A 30 -10.03 -1.15 2.66
C TYR A 30 -10.77 -1.81 1.51
N GLN A 31 -11.69 -2.72 1.81
CA GLN A 31 -12.45 -3.42 0.77
C GLN A 31 -13.63 -2.56 0.30
N GLY A 32 -13.67 -2.29 -1.00
CA GLY A 32 -14.74 -1.51 -1.64
C GLY A 32 -14.86 -0.05 -1.20
N ALA A 33 -13.86 0.52 -0.52
CA ALA A 33 -13.96 1.91 -0.01
C ALA A 33 -14.04 2.97 -1.11
N LEU A 34 -13.69 2.62 -2.35
CA LEU A 34 -13.76 3.48 -3.53
C LEU A 34 -14.71 2.92 -4.61
N GLU A 35 -15.59 1.96 -4.27
CA GLU A 35 -16.35 1.19 -5.27
C GLU A 35 -17.34 2.02 -6.11
N HIS A 36 -17.84 3.13 -5.57
CA HIS A 36 -18.75 4.03 -6.28
C HIS A 36 -18.06 4.86 -7.35
N SER A 37 -16.77 5.15 -7.22
CA SER A 37 -16.02 5.96 -8.18
C SER A 37 -14.53 5.56 -8.24
N PRO A 38 -14.19 4.33 -8.66
CA PRO A 38 -12.79 3.87 -8.68
C PRO A 38 -11.88 4.72 -9.58
N GLU A 39 -12.43 5.34 -10.62
CA GLU A 39 -11.70 6.24 -11.52
C GLU A 39 -11.13 7.49 -10.83
N ASP A 40 -11.76 7.90 -9.73
CA ASP A 40 -11.39 9.09 -8.96
C ASP A 40 -10.34 8.79 -7.87
N THR A 41 -9.89 7.53 -7.75
CA THR A 41 -8.93 7.08 -6.71
C THR A 41 -7.73 8.02 -6.55
N GLU A 42 -7.05 8.36 -7.64
CA GLU A 42 -5.89 9.26 -7.59
C GLU A 42 -6.24 10.66 -7.09
N ALA A 43 -7.40 11.19 -7.49
CA ALA A 43 -7.88 12.48 -7.03
C ALA A 43 -8.24 12.46 -5.54
N VAL A 44 -8.82 11.36 -5.05
CA VAL A 44 -9.09 11.13 -3.62
C VAL A 44 -7.79 11.10 -2.82
N PHE A 45 -6.79 10.33 -3.26
CA PHE A 45 -5.47 10.29 -2.63
C PHE A 45 -4.85 11.70 -2.56
N ASN A 46 -4.82 12.40 -3.70
CA ASN A 46 -4.23 13.73 -3.78
C ASN A 46 -4.94 14.74 -2.88
N LYS A 47 -6.28 14.71 -2.82
CA LYS A 47 -7.07 15.56 -1.94
C LYS A 47 -6.74 15.32 -0.45
N ASN A 48 -6.40 14.09 -0.09
CA ASN A 48 -6.06 13.70 1.26
C ASN A 48 -4.55 13.84 1.58
N GLY A 49 -3.78 14.50 0.71
CA GLY A 49 -2.35 14.75 0.94
C GLY A 49 -1.45 13.55 0.63
N TRP A 50 -1.98 12.52 -0.04
CA TRP A 50 -1.19 11.44 -0.62
C TRP A 50 -0.91 11.79 -2.07
N LEU A 51 0.29 12.32 -2.32
CA LEU A 51 0.71 12.94 -3.58
C LEU A 51 1.81 12.11 -4.25
N ASN A 52 2.56 12.71 -5.18
CA ASN A 52 3.55 12.01 -6.02
C ASN A 52 2.91 10.76 -6.66
N SER A 53 1.69 10.94 -7.12
CA SER A 53 0.82 9.87 -7.55
C SER A 53 1.03 9.48 -9.01
N TRP A 54 0.62 8.26 -9.32
CA TRP A 54 0.80 7.64 -10.63
C TRP A 54 -0.31 6.64 -10.90
N ARG A 55 -0.56 6.30 -12.18
CA ARG A 55 -1.47 5.24 -12.59
C ARG A 55 -0.74 4.17 -13.41
N ASN A 56 -0.74 2.93 -12.95
CA ASN A 56 -0.13 1.78 -13.65
C ASN A 56 -0.59 0.45 -13.03
N GLY A 57 0.15 -0.64 -13.23
CA GLY A 57 0.02 -1.88 -12.46
C GLY A 57 1.11 -2.04 -11.39
N VAL A 58 1.10 -3.19 -10.72
CA VAL A 58 2.14 -3.61 -9.77
C VAL A 58 3.16 -4.50 -10.50
N PHE A 59 4.46 -4.35 -10.20
CA PHE A 59 5.51 -5.19 -10.79
C PHE A 59 5.28 -6.68 -10.54
N HIS A 60 5.71 -7.52 -11.49
CA HIS A 60 5.61 -8.98 -11.38
C HIS A 60 6.72 -9.61 -10.52
N TYR A 61 7.72 -8.82 -10.12
CA TYR A 61 8.78 -9.22 -9.20
C TYR A 61 8.62 -8.51 -7.85
N HIS A 62 9.19 -9.09 -6.80
CA HIS A 62 9.15 -8.47 -5.48
C HIS A 62 9.97 -7.19 -5.45
N HIS A 63 9.34 -6.13 -4.96
CA HIS A 63 9.98 -4.87 -4.68
C HIS A 63 9.39 -4.27 -3.39
N PHE A 64 10.06 -3.27 -2.85
CA PHE A 64 9.58 -2.50 -1.72
C PHE A 64 10.17 -1.09 -1.70
N HIS A 65 9.54 -0.23 -0.90
CA HIS A 65 10.00 1.12 -0.58
C HIS A 65 10.38 1.14 0.90
N SER A 66 11.66 1.34 1.22
CA SER A 66 12.10 1.41 2.63
C SER A 66 11.96 2.79 3.23
N ASN A 67 11.85 3.83 2.40
CA ASN A 67 11.84 5.23 2.83
C ASN A 67 10.46 5.92 2.75
N ALA A 68 9.41 5.21 2.33
CA ALA A 68 8.06 5.77 2.20
C ALA A 68 6.97 4.72 2.46
N HIS A 69 5.86 5.16 3.03
CA HIS A 69 4.59 4.43 3.00
C HIS A 69 3.94 4.61 1.64
N GLU A 70 3.12 3.66 1.22
CA GLU A 70 2.49 3.68 -0.10
C GLU A 70 1.00 3.32 0.00
N ALA A 71 0.16 4.10 -0.68
CA ALA A 71 -1.24 3.76 -0.90
C ALA A 71 -1.41 3.21 -2.33
N LEU A 72 -2.13 2.11 -2.48
CA LEU A 72 -2.48 1.52 -3.77
C LEU A 72 -4.00 1.37 -3.86
N GLY A 73 -4.65 2.11 -4.75
CA GLY A 73 -6.09 2.00 -4.97
C GLY A 73 -6.40 1.39 -6.32
N VAL A 74 -7.26 0.37 -6.36
CA VAL A 74 -7.59 -0.35 -7.58
C VAL A 74 -8.67 0.39 -8.37
N ILE A 75 -8.31 0.84 -9.57
CA ILE A 75 -9.19 1.59 -10.46
C ILE A 75 -10.01 0.63 -11.34
N ARG A 76 -9.36 -0.37 -11.94
CA ARG A 76 -10.01 -1.35 -12.84
C ARG A 76 -9.49 -2.76 -12.62
N GLY A 77 -10.30 -3.73 -13.04
CA GLY A 77 -9.92 -5.13 -13.07
C GLY A 77 -9.75 -5.76 -11.69
N VAL A 78 -9.00 -6.86 -11.69
CA VAL A 78 -8.68 -7.66 -10.50
C VAL A 78 -7.23 -8.12 -10.53
N ALA A 79 -6.64 -8.33 -9.36
CA ALA A 79 -5.32 -8.93 -9.24
C ALA A 79 -5.20 -9.84 -8.01
N ARG A 80 -4.26 -10.78 -8.10
CA ARG A 80 -3.70 -11.44 -6.91
C ARG A 80 -2.30 -10.90 -6.67
N LEU A 81 -2.10 -10.34 -5.48
CA LEU A 81 -0.83 -9.80 -5.03
C LEU A 81 -0.25 -10.70 -3.95
N GLN A 82 1.08 -10.75 -3.85
CA GLN A 82 1.77 -11.34 -2.71
C GLN A 82 2.44 -10.23 -1.92
N LEU A 83 2.16 -10.15 -0.62
CA LEU A 83 2.67 -9.14 0.30
C LEU A 83 3.52 -9.79 1.40
N GLY A 84 4.66 -9.20 1.73
CA GLY A 84 5.59 -9.69 2.75
C GLY A 84 6.80 -10.45 2.23
N GLY A 85 7.10 -10.39 0.93
CA GLY A 85 8.19 -11.14 0.30
C GLY A 85 7.80 -12.58 -0.09
N GLU A 86 8.79 -13.43 -0.38
CA GLU A 86 8.59 -14.75 -0.98
C GLU A 86 7.73 -15.72 -0.14
N HIS A 87 7.76 -15.58 1.18
CA HIS A 87 6.93 -16.35 2.13
C HIS A 87 5.78 -15.53 2.70
N GLY A 88 5.45 -14.42 2.04
CA GLY A 88 4.37 -13.54 2.40
C GLY A 88 2.99 -14.09 2.04
N GLU A 89 1.99 -13.27 2.30
CA GLU A 89 0.58 -13.59 2.17
C GLU A 89 0.05 -13.22 0.78
N GLU A 90 -0.80 -14.09 0.24
CA GLU A 90 -1.47 -13.83 -1.04
C GLU A 90 -2.86 -13.23 -0.82
N ILE A 91 -3.11 -12.06 -1.40
CA ILE A 91 -4.39 -11.37 -1.32
C ILE A 91 -4.99 -11.16 -2.70
N SER A 92 -6.33 -11.11 -2.76
CA SER A 92 -7.05 -10.75 -3.98
C SER A 92 -7.63 -9.35 -3.82
N VAL A 93 -7.49 -8.54 -4.86
CA VAL A 93 -7.95 -7.15 -4.90
C VAL A 93 -8.77 -6.92 -6.17
N ARG A 94 -9.78 -6.05 -6.08
CA ARG A 94 -10.67 -5.67 -7.19
C ARG A 94 -10.87 -4.17 -7.22
N ALA A 95 -11.37 -3.65 -8.34
CA ALA A 95 -11.76 -2.25 -8.48
C ALA A 95 -12.57 -1.77 -7.26
N GLY A 96 -12.18 -0.62 -6.70
CA GLY A 96 -12.73 -0.04 -5.48
C GLY A 96 -11.99 -0.40 -4.19
N ASP A 97 -11.11 -1.41 -4.19
CA ASP A 97 -10.27 -1.72 -3.02
C ASP A 97 -9.09 -0.74 -2.91
N CYS A 98 -8.67 -0.45 -1.68
CA CYS A 98 -7.47 0.33 -1.38
C CYS A 98 -6.58 -0.40 -0.38
N LEU A 99 -5.27 -0.38 -0.61
CA LEU A 99 -4.25 -0.90 0.29
C LEU A 99 -3.39 0.24 0.79
N VAL A 100 -2.95 0.14 2.05
CA VAL A 100 -1.90 0.99 2.58
C VAL A 100 -0.77 0.10 3.07
N LEU A 101 0.38 0.27 2.45
CA LEU A 101 1.59 -0.49 2.66
C LEU A 101 2.54 0.32 3.55
N PRO A 102 2.86 -0.18 4.76
CA PRO A 102 3.95 0.33 5.55
C PRO A 102 5.28 0.30 4.78
N ALA A 103 6.19 1.19 5.15
CA ALA A 103 7.53 1.19 4.59
C ALA A 103 8.18 -0.17 4.87
N GLY A 104 8.81 -0.75 3.86
CA GLY A 104 9.38 -2.08 3.88
C GLY A 104 8.51 -3.15 3.23
N THR A 105 7.19 -2.98 3.11
CA THR A 105 6.32 -4.06 2.62
C THR A 105 6.69 -4.55 1.22
N GLY A 106 7.34 -5.72 1.19
CA GLY A 106 7.67 -6.44 -0.03
C GLY A 106 6.44 -6.87 -0.78
N HIS A 107 6.25 -6.47 -2.03
CA HIS A 107 5.06 -6.84 -2.77
C HIS A 107 5.32 -7.12 -4.25
N ARG A 108 4.49 -7.99 -4.83
CA ARG A 108 4.47 -8.30 -6.27
C ARG A 108 3.08 -8.68 -6.75
N ARG A 109 2.86 -8.52 -8.04
CA ARG A 109 1.70 -9.05 -8.77
C ARG A 109 1.97 -10.49 -9.22
N LEU A 110 1.14 -11.42 -8.77
CA LEU A 110 1.18 -12.81 -9.22
C LEU A 110 0.38 -13.02 -10.50
N ARG A 111 -0.81 -12.42 -10.57
CA ARG A 111 -1.69 -12.43 -11.75
C ARG A 111 -2.62 -11.24 -11.72
N SER A 112 -3.10 -10.82 -12.89
CA SER A 112 -4.15 -9.81 -13.00
C SER A 112 -5.01 -10.02 -14.24
N SER A 113 -6.18 -9.40 -14.27
CA SER A 113 -6.94 -9.22 -15.50
C SER A 113 -6.19 -8.31 -16.48
N PRO A 114 -6.49 -8.37 -17.80
CA PRO A 114 -5.84 -7.54 -18.81
C PRO A 114 -6.03 -6.03 -18.63
N ASP A 115 -7.13 -5.63 -17.99
CA ASP A 115 -7.52 -4.24 -17.74
C ASP A 115 -7.09 -3.72 -16.36
N PHE A 116 -6.30 -4.50 -15.60
CA PHE A 116 -5.90 -4.14 -14.25
C PHE A 116 -5.12 -2.83 -14.22
N LEU A 117 -5.66 -1.88 -13.47
CA LEU A 117 -5.11 -0.54 -13.30
C LEU A 117 -5.27 -0.11 -11.85
N ILE A 118 -4.22 0.47 -11.29
CA ILE A 118 -4.21 1.05 -9.95
C ILE A 118 -3.69 2.48 -10.00
N ALA A 119 -4.02 3.26 -8.96
CA ALA A 119 -3.25 4.45 -8.61
C ALA A 119 -2.35 4.16 -7.41
N GLY A 120 -1.10 4.61 -7.47
CA GLY A 120 -0.20 4.67 -6.33
C GLY A 120 0.00 6.10 -5.86
N ALA A 121 0.22 6.29 -4.56
CA ALA A 121 0.51 7.59 -3.97
C ALA A 121 1.28 7.47 -2.64
N TYR A 122 1.95 8.55 -2.23
CA TYR A 122 2.82 8.58 -1.06
C TYR A 122 2.47 9.76 -0.15
N PRO A 123 2.55 9.62 1.18
CA PRO A 123 2.20 10.71 2.09
C PRO A 123 3.03 11.97 1.83
N ASN A 124 2.36 13.12 1.77
CA ASN A 124 2.94 14.43 1.49
C ASN A 124 3.76 14.51 0.20
N GLY A 125 3.59 13.54 -0.72
CA GLY A 125 4.38 13.46 -1.95
C GLY A 125 5.82 13.02 -1.72
N ALA A 126 6.07 12.20 -0.69
CA ALA A 126 7.39 11.63 -0.44
C ALA A 126 7.99 11.00 -1.70
N SER A 127 9.28 11.24 -1.91
CA SER A 127 10.06 10.48 -2.89
C SER A 127 10.32 9.08 -2.33
N TYR A 128 10.24 8.08 -3.19
CA TYR A 128 10.41 6.69 -2.81
C TYR A 128 11.63 6.08 -3.52
N ASN A 129 12.34 5.19 -2.83
CA ASN A 129 13.31 4.29 -3.44
C ASN A 129 12.63 3.00 -3.88
N THR A 130 13.16 2.28 -4.86
CA THR A 130 12.65 0.94 -5.21
C THR A 130 13.77 -0.06 -5.01
N ARG A 131 13.62 -0.91 -3.99
CA ARG A 131 14.56 -1.97 -3.66
C ARG A 131 14.00 -3.32 -4.10
N ILE A 132 14.88 -4.25 -4.47
CA ILE A 132 14.51 -5.59 -4.94
C ILE A 132 14.97 -6.70 -3.98
N GLY A 133 15.49 -6.33 -2.80
CA GLY A 133 15.84 -7.28 -1.75
C GLY A 133 17.25 -7.84 -1.92
N LYS A 134 18.22 -7.01 -2.29
CA LYS A 134 19.62 -7.44 -2.29
C LYS A 134 20.14 -7.48 -0.84
N PRO A 135 20.92 -8.50 -0.43
CA PRO A 135 21.39 -8.61 0.95
C PRO A 135 22.10 -7.36 1.49
N GLU A 136 22.88 -6.68 0.66
CA GLU A 136 23.61 -5.45 0.99
C GLU A 136 22.70 -4.25 1.28
N GLU A 137 21.47 -4.25 0.78
CA GLU A 137 20.49 -3.17 0.99
C GLU A 137 19.84 -3.24 2.38
N ARG A 138 19.88 -4.41 3.03
CA ARG A 138 19.03 -4.72 4.19
C ARG A 138 19.29 -3.82 5.40
N ALA A 139 20.56 -3.60 5.74
CA ALA A 139 20.92 -2.84 6.93
C ALA A 139 20.43 -1.38 6.84
N GLU A 140 20.63 -0.75 5.69
CA GLU A 140 20.14 0.60 5.40
C GLU A 140 18.61 0.64 5.34
N ALA A 141 17.99 -0.32 4.64
CA ALA A 141 16.54 -0.40 4.54
C ALA A 141 15.86 -0.47 5.93
N LEU A 142 16.41 -1.25 6.86
CA LEU A 142 15.89 -1.33 8.23
C LEU A 142 16.00 0.00 8.99
N GLN A 143 17.03 0.81 8.72
CA GLN A 143 17.16 2.14 9.31
C GLN A 143 16.13 3.09 8.73
N GLU A 144 15.98 3.12 7.41
CA GLU A 144 14.99 3.95 6.73
C GLU A 144 13.57 3.63 7.17
N ILE A 145 13.19 2.35 7.22
CA ILE A 145 11.83 1.90 7.60
C ILE A 145 11.44 2.41 8.99
N ARG A 146 12.39 2.43 9.93
CA ARG A 146 12.15 2.92 11.30
C ARG A 146 12.00 4.44 11.36
N ALA A 147 12.56 5.16 10.39
CA ALA A 147 12.58 6.61 10.33
C ALA A 147 11.38 7.18 9.55
N VAL A 148 10.66 6.38 8.77
CA VAL A 148 9.46 6.84 8.06
C VAL A 148 8.39 7.27 9.06
N PRO A 149 7.92 8.53 9.02
CA PRO A 149 6.89 9.01 9.93
C PRO A 149 5.50 8.47 9.56
N ILE A 150 4.68 8.21 10.57
CA ILE A 150 3.26 7.91 10.39
C ILE A 150 2.59 9.15 9.76
N PRO A 151 1.78 8.99 8.69
CA PRO A 151 1.16 10.12 8.01
C PRO A 151 0.04 10.74 8.87
N ASN A 152 -0.23 12.02 8.66
CA ASN A 152 -1.27 12.76 9.40
C ASN A 152 -2.70 12.52 8.84
N THR A 153 -2.81 11.87 7.68
CA THR A 153 -4.08 11.64 6.99
C THR A 153 -4.14 10.23 6.43
N ASP A 154 -5.35 9.69 6.40
CA ASP A 154 -5.70 8.48 5.68
C ASP A 154 -5.88 8.77 4.17
N PRO A 155 -5.42 7.90 3.26
CA PRO A 155 -5.49 8.16 1.82
C PRO A 155 -6.93 8.21 1.28
N VAL A 156 -7.87 7.52 1.92
CA VAL A 156 -9.28 7.45 1.49
C VAL A 156 -10.14 8.41 2.30
N PHE A 157 -10.01 8.39 3.63
CA PHE A 157 -10.92 9.08 4.54
C PHE A 157 -10.34 10.36 5.17
N GLY A 158 -9.11 10.76 4.80
CA GLY A 158 -8.50 12.01 5.25
C GLY A 158 -8.21 12.05 6.75
N ALA A 159 -8.49 13.18 7.40
CA ALA A 159 -8.06 13.47 8.78
C ALA A 159 -8.76 12.63 9.87
N GLU A 160 -9.85 11.93 9.54
CA GLU A 160 -10.59 11.08 10.49
C GLU A 160 -10.53 9.61 10.11
N GLY A 161 -9.63 9.25 9.18
CA GLY A 161 -9.62 7.91 8.63
C GLY A 161 -9.06 6.84 9.57
N PRO A 162 -9.47 5.57 9.36
CA PRO A 162 -9.09 4.44 10.20
C PRO A 162 -7.58 4.22 10.34
N LEU A 163 -6.77 4.62 9.34
CA LEU A 163 -5.31 4.51 9.37
C LEU A 163 -4.74 5.13 10.66
N LEU A 164 -5.21 6.31 11.04
CA LEU A 164 -4.69 7.07 12.19
C LEU A 164 -4.96 6.37 13.53
N GLN A 165 -5.90 5.43 13.55
CA GLN A 165 -6.17 4.60 14.72
C GLN A 165 -5.40 3.28 14.69
N LEU A 166 -5.23 2.70 13.50
CA LEU A 166 -4.57 1.41 13.29
C LEU A 166 -3.04 1.50 13.32
N TRP A 167 -2.47 2.65 12.95
CA TRP A 167 -1.04 2.93 12.98
C TRP A 167 -0.71 3.87 14.16
N LYS A 168 -0.47 3.28 15.34
CA LYS A 168 -0.07 3.99 16.57
C LYS A 168 1.24 3.44 17.13
#